data_AF-A0A2M7RIM5-F1
#
_entry.id   AF-A0A2M7RIM5-F1
#
_cell.length_a   1.000
_cell.length_b   1.000
_cell.length_c   1.000
_cell.angle_alpha   90.00
_cell.angle_beta   90.00
_cell.angle_gamma   90.00
#
_symmetry.space_group_name_H-M   'P 1'
#
loop_
_entity.id
_entity.type
_entity.pdbx_description
1 polymer ?
#
loop_
_entity_poly.entity_id
_entity_poly.type
_entity_poly.pdbx_seq_one_letter_code
_entity_poly.pdbx_strand_id
1 'polypeptide(L)'
;MGLTKKITNNKLMSFEYQKQTGVNLEQERRVNFEKLRDLLKKIAEALNKEGLPVTEEARIDMKAFYRSRQNPNSPYQKEEVKKDETYVAEMERKFQEQRGRNYPAGQNKEGRGEKVEMLKTAVFHKMVGNQFAVMRSSRYDDIKNGVDNVVVDKETGGIICAFDEVADNTGSRFKEKEAAILDERNKNGASLKYGIIQKGEQIIESEIKNIPTLYLCLSPEDLDRGMEELIPELGQASEFEKKLFDYFVKTIEAQISALNLKGNLNPLIKKRLDEFVTSLDKMKGIAANNC
;
A
#
# COMPACT_ATOMS: atom_id res chain seq x y z
N MET A 1 -43.78 -18.16 39.81
CA MET A 1 -42.52 -17.38 39.90
C MET A 1 -41.28 -18.07 39.29
N GLY A 2 -41.40 -19.18 38.52
CA GLY A 2 -40.24 -19.93 38.01
C GLY A 2 -39.81 -19.69 36.56
N LEU A 3 -40.63 -19.05 35.73
CA LEU A 3 -40.33 -18.85 34.30
C LEU A 3 -39.48 -17.60 34.02
N THR A 4 -39.60 -16.55 34.85
CA THR A 4 -38.90 -15.28 34.63
C THR A 4 -37.40 -15.36 34.91
N LYS A 5 -36.96 -16.20 35.87
CA LYS A 5 -35.54 -16.41 36.22
C LYS A 5 -34.75 -17.23 35.17
N LYS A 6 -35.41 -18.14 34.46
CA LYS A 6 -34.76 -19.03 33.48
C LYS A 6 -34.42 -18.30 32.17
N ILE A 7 -35.22 -17.31 31.80
CA ILE A 7 -35.03 -16.47 30.59
C ILE A 7 -33.90 -15.45 30.81
N THR A 8 -33.74 -14.92 32.02
CA THR A 8 -32.67 -13.96 32.35
C THR A 8 -31.28 -14.61 32.34
N ASN A 9 -31.14 -15.83 32.87
CA ASN A 9 -29.84 -16.53 32.90
C ASN A 9 -29.33 -16.94 31.51
N ASN A 10 -30.19 -17.38 30.59
CA ASN A 10 -29.76 -17.70 29.22
C ASN A 10 -29.29 -16.48 28.43
N LYS A 11 -29.92 -15.32 28.66
CA LYS A 11 -29.56 -14.07 27.97
C LYS A 11 -28.25 -13.46 28.49
N LEU A 12 -27.99 -13.61 29.80
CA LEU A 12 -26.71 -13.24 30.43
C LEU A 12 -25.56 -14.14 29.94
N MET A 13 -25.77 -15.46 29.89
CA MET A 13 -24.77 -16.41 29.36
C MET A 13 -24.44 -16.16 27.88
N SER A 14 -25.44 -15.85 27.04
CA SER A 14 -25.18 -15.50 25.63
C SER A 14 -24.43 -14.17 25.47
N PHE A 15 -24.67 -13.21 26.37
CA PHE A 15 -24.02 -11.91 26.34
C PHE A 15 -22.56 -11.98 26.82
N GLU A 16 -22.30 -12.73 27.90
CA GLU A 16 -20.93 -12.96 28.38
C GLU A 16 -20.10 -13.77 27.38
N TYR A 17 -20.70 -14.78 26.74
CA TYR A 17 -20.05 -15.55 25.68
C TYR A 17 -19.72 -14.68 24.45
N GLN A 18 -20.67 -13.86 23.98
CA GLN A 18 -20.43 -12.90 22.88
C GLN A 18 -19.36 -11.86 23.23
N LYS A 19 -19.27 -11.46 24.51
CA LYS A 19 -18.24 -10.53 24.98
C LYS A 19 -16.86 -11.20 25.02
N GLN A 20 -16.77 -12.46 25.46
CA GLN A 20 -15.51 -13.22 25.48
C GLN A 20 -15.01 -13.53 24.07
N THR A 21 -15.90 -13.94 23.14
CA THR A 21 -15.52 -14.18 21.74
C THR A 21 -15.10 -12.90 21.04
N GLY A 22 -15.79 -11.78 21.29
CA GLY A 22 -15.40 -10.46 20.76
C GLY A 22 -14.03 -9.98 21.24
N VAL A 23 -13.70 -10.18 22.52
CA VAL A 23 -12.39 -9.82 23.08
C VAL A 23 -11.26 -10.68 22.48
N ASN A 24 -11.51 -11.98 22.27
CA ASN A 24 -10.52 -12.86 21.67
C ASN A 24 -10.22 -12.49 20.20
N LEU A 25 -11.26 -12.19 19.41
CA LEU A 25 -11.12 -11.75 18.02
C LEU A 25 -10.35 -10.43 17.88
N GLU A 26 -10.58 -9.46 18.76
CA GLU A 26 -9.84 -8.19 18.73
C GLU A 26 -8.37 -8.40 19.06
N GLN A 27 -8.08 -9.28 20.03
CA GLN A 27 -6.71 -9.63 20.39
C GLN A 27 -5.98 -10.35 19.26
N GLU A 28 -6.62 -11.32 18.61
CA GLU A 28 -6.07 -12.01 17.42
C GLU A 28 -5.77 -11.02 16.28
N ARG A 29 -6.70 -10.10 16.00
CA ARG A 29 -6.51 -9.05 14.98
C ARG A 29 -5.33 -8.13 15.31
N ARG A 30 -5.09 -7.82 16.59
CA ARG A 30 -3.91 -7.04 17.02
C ARG A 30 -2.63 -7.83 16.79
N VAL A 31 -2.60 -9.10 17.19
CA VAL A 31 -1.43 -9.97 16.99
C VAL A 31 -1.08 -10.09 15.50
N ASN A 32 -2.09 -10.34 14.65
CA ASN A 32 -1.89 -10.44 13.21
C ASN A 32 -1.41 -9.11 12.59
N PHE A 33 -1.85 -7.98 13.13
CA PHE A 33 -1.38 -6.68 12.68
C PHE A 33 0.07 -6.38 13.07
N GLU A 34 0.50 -6.79 14.27
CA GLU A 34 1.91 -6.69 14.67
C GLU A 34 2.81 -7.56 13.79
N LYS A 35 2.38 -8.77 13.40
CA LYS A 35 3.13 -9.60 12.42
C LYS A 35 3.41 -8.84 11.12
N LEU A 36 2.42 -8.10 10.61
CA LEU A 36 2.59 -7.30 9.40
C LEU A 36 3.56 -6.15 9.61
N ARG A 37 3.48 -5.44 10.75
CA ARG A 37 4.43 -4.38 11.10
C ARG A 37 5.86 -4.89 11.20
N ASP A 38 6.06 -6.03 11.84
CA ASP A 38 7.38 -6.65 11.98
C ASP A 38 7.94 -7.09 10.62
N LEU A 39 7.09 -7.62 9.74
CA LEU A 39 7.49 -7.93 8.37
C LEU A 39 7.87 -6.66 7.59
N LEU A 40 7.10 -5.57 7.69
CA LEU A 40 7.43 -4.30 7.03
C LEU A 40 8.77 -3.72 7.53
N LYS A 41 9.09 -3.87 8.82
CA LYS A 41 10.42 -3.48 9.34
C LYS A 41 11.53 -4.29 8.68
N LYS A 42 11.37 -5.61 8.55
CA LYS A 42 12.35 -6.46 7.84
C LYS A 42 12.50 -6.05 6.37
N ILE A 43 11.39 -5.72 5.71
CA ILE A 43 11.39 -5.19 4.33
C ILE A 43 12.14 -3.85 4.28
N ALA A 44 11.86 -2.93 5.19
CA ALA A 44 12.52 -1.64 5.27
C ALA A 44 14.03 -1.79 5.52
N GLU A 45 14.45 -2.71 6.40
CA GLU A 45 15.86 -3.02 6.62
C GLU A 45 16.53 -3.56 5.36
N ALA A 46 15.87 -4.43 4.60
CA ALA A 46 16.38 -4.96 3.34
C ALA A 46 16.54 -3.84 2.29
N LEU A 47 15.51 -3.00 2.11
CA LEU A 47 15.55 -1.87 1.18
C LEU A 47 16.62 -0.84 1.57
N ASN A 48 16.76 -0.52 2.85
CA ASN A 48 17.81 0.40 3.34
C ASN A 48 19.22 -0.18 3.13
N LYS A 49 19.42 -1.51 3.26
CA LYS A 49 20.69 -2.17 2.94
C LYS A 49 21.03 -2.06 1.44
N GLU A 50 20.02 -1.99 0.58
CA GLU A 50 20.19 -1.70 -0.85
C GLU A 50 20.41 -0.19 -1.14
N GLY A 51 20.39 0.66 -0.11
CA GLY A 51 20.59 2.11 -0.21
C GLY A 51 19.32 2.92 -0.41
N LEU A 52 18.14 2.30 -0.45
CA LEU A 52 16.87 2.98 -0.66
C LEU A 52 16.42 3.67 0.63
N PRO A 53 16.20 5.00 0.65
CA PRO A 53 15.82 5.72 1.86
C PRO A 53 14.35 5.49 2.23
N VAL A 54 14.09 4.50 3.08
CA VAL A 54 12.75 4.20 3.58
C VAL A 54 12.70 4.15 5.10
N THR A 55 11.57 4.57 5.66
CA THR A 55 11.22 4.43 7.08
C THR A 55 10.94 2.96 7.44
N GLU A 56 10.80 2.67 8.74
CA GLU A 56 10.45 1.33 9.26
C GLU A 56 9.15 0.74 8.70
N GLU A 57 8.25 1.57 8.16
CA GLU A 57 7.01 1.10 7.53
C GLU A 57 7.17 0.84 6.02
N ALA A 58 8.42 0.70 5.53
CA ALA A 58 8.78 0.60 4.12
C ALA A 58 8.27 1.77 3.26
N ARG A 59 8.17 2.95 3.88
CA ARG A 59 7.70 4.19 3.25
C ARG A 59 8.87 5.10 2.89
N ILE A 60 8.87 5.68 1.68
CA ILE A 60 9.91 6.63 1.26
C ILE A 60 10.08 7.75 2.29
N ASP A 61 11.32 7.92 2.79
CA ASP A 61 11.65 8.95 3.76
C ASP A 61 11.99 10.27 3.08
N MET A 62 11.06 11.23 3.17
CA MET A 62 11.23 12.59 2.63
C MET A 62 12.48 13.28 3.19
N LYS A 63 12.89 12.97 4.42
CA LYS A 63 14.05 13.61 5.06
C LYS A 63 15.35 13.19 4.42
N ALA A 64 15.41 12.06 3.73
CA ALA A 64 16.61 11.66 3.01
C ALA A 64 16.85 12.48 1.73
N PHE A 65 15.79 13.12 1.22
CA PHE A 65 15.79 13.75 -0.10
C PHE A 65 16.30 15.19 -0.12
N TYR A 66 16.65 15.82 1.00
CA TYR A 66 17.23 17.18 0.90
C TYR A 66 18.73 17.13 0.64
N ARG A 67 19.22 18.11 -0.11
CA ARG A 67 20.63 18.29 -0.38
C ARG A 67 21.41 18.45 0.93
N SER A 68 22.31 17.52 1.19
CA SER A 68 23.11 17.47 2.42
C SER A 68 24.56 17.05 2.11
N ARG A 69 25.44 17.03 3.13
CA ARG A 69 26.77 16.43 2.97
C ARG A 69 26.70 14.94 2.60
N GLN A 70 25.65 14.25 3.06
CA GLN A 70 25.41 12.83 2.80
C GLN A 70 24.66 12.59 1.48
N ASN A 71 23.99 13.62 0.94
CA ASN A 71 23.27 13.58 -0.32
C ASN A 71 23.49 14.89 -1.12
N PRO A 72 24.69 15.08 -1.71
CA PRO A 72 25.04 16.36 -2.35
C PRO A 72 24.29 16.59 -3.67
N ASN A 73 23.77 15.53 -4.28
CA ASN A 73 23.17 15.56 -5.61
C ASN A 73 21.64 15.68 -5.59
N SER A 74 21.03 15.70 -4.40
CA SER A 74 19.59 15.87 -4.31
C SER A 74 19.12 17.17 -5.01
N PRO A 75 17.98 17.10 -5.72
CA PRO A 75 17.39 18.27 -6.36
C PRO A 75 16.62 19.15 -5.36
N TYR A 76 16.38 18.71 -4.13
CA TYR A 76 15.55 19.41 -3.14
C TYR A 76 16.38 20.18 -2.11
N GLN A 77 15.97 21.41 -1.83
CA GLN A 77 16.54 22.18 -0.72
C GLN A 77 15.92 21.75 0.62
N LYS A 78 16.67 21.89 1.71
CA LYS A 78 16.20 21.53 3.05
C LYS A 78 14.91 22.27 3.44
N GLU A 79 14.81 23.54 3.06
CA GLU A 79 13.65 24.39 3.33
C GLU A 79 12.41 23.93 2.56
N GLU A 80 12.59 23.33 1.38
CA GLU A 80 11.49 22.77 0.60
C GLU A 80 10.93 21.51 1.26
N VAL A 81 11.80 20.57 1.64
CA VAL A 81 11.40 19.35 2.35
C VAL A 81 10.69 19.69 3.66
N LYS A 82 11.21 20.68 4.42
CA LYS A 82 10.59 21.13 5.67
C LYS A 82 9.19 21.72 5.48
N LYS A 83 8.93 22.41 4.37
CA LYS A 83 7.59 22.92 4.03
C LYS A 83 6.62 21.76 3.80
N ASP A 84 7.07 20.73 3.08
CA ASP A 84 6.26 19.54 2.83
C ASP A 84 5.99 18.75 4.12
N GLU A 85 6.99 18.60 5.00
CA GLU A 85 6.79 18.01 6.34
C GLU A 85 5.75 18.78 7.16
N THR A 86 5.80 20.11 7.11
CA THR A 86 4.83 20.97 7.80
C THR A 86 3.42 20.76 7.25
N TYR A 87 3.30 20.67 5.92
CA TYR A 87 2.02 20.38 5.25
C TYR A 87 1.47 19.01 5.67
N VAL A 88 2.31 17.96 5.65
CA VAL A 88 1.93 16.61 6.06
C VAL A 88 1.43 16.63 7.51
N ALA A 89 2.17 17.23 8.43
CA ALA A 89 1.78 17.32 9.84
C ALA A 89 0.44 18.06 10.04
N GLU A 90 0.20 19.13 9.29
CA GLU A 90 -1.08 19.86 9.35
C GLU A 90 -2.25 19.00 8.85
N MET A 91 -2.06 18.29 7.73
CA MET A 91 -3.07 17.41 7.16
C MET A 91 -3.37 16.22 8.07
N GLU A 92 -2.35 15.60 8.66
CA GLU A 92 -2.52 14.52 9.62
C GLU A 92 -3.27 14.97 10.87
N ARG A 93 -2.98 16.17 11.39
CA ARG A 93 -3.76 16.76 12.48
C ARG A 93 -5.24 16.92 12.10
N LYS A 94 -5.53 17.45 10.89
CA LYS A 94 -6.91 17.58 10.39
C LYS A 94 -7.60 16.22 10.28
N PHE A 95 -6.90 15.20 9.77
CA PHE A 95 -7.45 13.84 9.69
C PHE A 95 -7.71 13.23 11.07
N GLN A 96 -6.81 13.44 12.03
CA GLN A 96 -7.00 13.01 13.41
C GLN A 96 -8.21 13.70 14.06
N GLU A 97 -8.37 15.01 13.88
CA GLU A 97 -9.52 15.76 14.38
C GLU A 97 -10.84 15.28 13.77
N GLN A 98 -10.86 14.99 12.47
CA GLN A 98 -12.02 14.42 11.80
C GLN A 98 -12.32 13.00 12.29
N ARG A 99 -11.30 12.15 12.45
CA ARG A 99 -11.45 10.78 12.96
C ARG A 99 -11.90 10.77 14.42
N GLY A 100 -11.35 11.61 15.29
CA GLY A 100 -11.73 11.69 16.70
C GLY A 100 -13.18 12.15 16.93
N ARG A 101 -13.77 12.88 15.96
CA ARG A 101 -15.21 13.15 15.93
C ARG A 101 -16.06 11.94 15.53
N ASN A 102 -15.48 11.01 14.77
CA ASN A 102 -16.18 9.87 14.17
C ASN A 102 -15.91 8.51 14.86
N TYR A 103 -14.87 8.42 15.70
CA TYR A 103 -14.45 7.18 16.37
C TYR A 103 -14.10 7.44 17.84
N PRO A 104 -14.77 6.77 18.81
CA PRO A 104 -14.42 6.89 20.23
C PRO A 104 -13.06 6.26 20.55
N ALA A 105 -12.42 6.72 21.62
CA ALA A 105 -11.10 6.29 22.07
C ALA A 105 -11.05 4.77 22.32
N GLY A 106 -10.04 4.08 21.75
CA GLY A 106 -9.76 2.65 22.00
C GLY A 106 -9.86 1.73 20.78
N GLN A 107 -10.34 2.20 19.62
CA GLN A 107 -10.30 1.44 18.37
C GLN A 107 -8.95 1.64 17.66
N ASN A 108 -8.45 0.59 17.01
CA ASN A 108 -7.19 0.58 16.23
C ASN A 108 -7.07 1.84 15.36
N LYS A 109 -5.94 2.55 15.47
CA LYS A 109 -5.72 3.85 14.82
C LYS A 109 -5.62 3.72 13.29
N GLU A 110 -5.19 2.57 12.79
CA GLU A 110 -5.12 2.26 11.37
C GLU A 110 -6.49 1.83 10.83
N GLY A 111 -7.03 2.65 9.92
CA GLY A 111 -8.21 2.29 9.15
C GLY A 111 -7.94 1.10 8.24
N ARG A 112 -9.01 0.45 7.75
CA ARG A 112 -8.91 -0.70 6.83
C ARG A 112 -7.99 -0.42 5.65
N GLY A 113 -8.06 0.79 5.09
CA GLY A 113 -7.26 1.13 3.91
C GLY A 113 -5.76 1.12 4.14
N GLU A 114 -5.32 1.62 5.30
CA GLU A 114 -3.92 1.55 5.72
C GLU A 114 -3.44 0.09 5.80
N LYS A 115 -4.28 -0.81 6.31
CA LYS A 115 -3.94 -2.23 6.42
C LYS A 115 -3.83 -2.90 5.06
N VAL A 116 -4.73 -2.58 4.13
CA VAL A 116 -4.63 -3.06 2.74
C VAL A 116 -3.32 -2.56 2.12
N GLU A 117 -2.94 -1.30 2.38
CA GLU A 117 -1.68 -0.72 1.91
C GLU A 117 -0.44 -1.47 2.41
N MET A 118 -0.40 -1.69 3.71
CA MET A 118 0.67 -2.45 4.36
C MET A 118 0.73 -3.89 3.83
N LEU A 119 -0.42 -4.56 3.71
CA LEU A 119 -0.51 -5.95 3.27
C LEU A 119 -0.08 -6.10 1.80
N LYS A 120 -0.56 -5.23 0.89
CA LYS A 120 -0.13 -5.28 -0.52
C LYS A 120 1.38 -5.08 -0.64
N THR A 121 1.94 -4.13 0.10
CA THR A 121 3.38 -3.87 0.12
C THR A 121 4.16 -5.14 0.52
N ALA A 122 3.73 -5.77 1.61
CA ALA A 122 4.36 -6.99 2.11
C ALA A 122 4.27 -8.16 1.12
N VAL A 123 3.06 -8.41 0.58
CA VAL A 123 2.82 -9.51 -0.39
C VAL A 123 3.65 -9.31 -1.66
N PHE A 124 3.60 -8.12 -2.27
CA PHE A 124 4.41 -7.85 -3.47
C PHE A 124 5.90 -7.99 -3.19
N HIS A 125 6.40 -7.44 -2.07
CA HIS A 125 7.81 -7.56 -1.74
C HIS A 125 8.24 -9.02 -1.55
N LYS A 126 7.42 -9.85 -0.88
CA LYS A 126 7.75 -11.28 -0.71
C LYS A 126 7.82 -12.04 -2.02
N MET A 127 6.96 -11.71 -2.98
CA MET A 127 6.91 -12.43 -4.26
C MET A 127 7.98 -11.97 -5.23
N VAL A 128 8.27 -10.67 -5.30
CA VAL A 128 9.09 -10.09 -6.37
C VAL A 128 10.21 -9.15 -5.89
N GLY A 129 10.38 -8.98 -4.57
CA GLY A 129 11.30 -8.03 -3.93
C GLY A 129 12.77 -8.17 -4.32
N ASN A 130 13.19 -9.34 -4.81
CA ASN A 130 14.55 -9.56 -5.30
C ASN A 130 14.87 -8.75 -6.57
N GLN A 131 13.89 -8.59 -7.46
CA GLN A 131 14.08 -7.90 -8.75
C GLN A 131 13.32 -6.57 -8.82
N PHE A 132 12.43 -6.31 -7.87
CA PHE A 132 11.62 -5.10 -7.81
C PHE A 132 11.72 -4.45 -6.44
N ALA A 133 11.95 -3.15 -6.38
CA ALA A 133 11.83 -2.40 -5.14
C ALA A 133 10.36 -2.04 -4.92
N VAL A 134 9.74 -2.68 -3.93
CA VAL A 134 8.34 -2.47 -3.55
C VAL A 134 8.32 -1.64 -2.27
N MET A 135 7.74 -0.45 -2.33
CA MET A 135 7.70 0.49 -1.22
C MET A 135 6.39 1.25 -1.17
N ARG A 136 6.10 1.87 -0.03
CA ARG A 136 5.04 2.87 0.12
C ARG A 136 5.61 4.23 -0.27
N SER A 137 4.81 5.06 -0.92
CA SER A 137 5.20 6.41 -1.34
C SER A 137 5.49 7.31 -0.15
N SER A 138 6.08 8.49 -0.35
CA SER A 138 6.23 9.43 0.77
C SER A 138 4.87 9.87 1.33
N ARG A 139 4.80 10.28 2.61
CA ARG A 139 3.54 10.81 3.18
C ARG A 139 3.01 12.03 2.43
N TYR A 140 3.90 12.84 1.86
CA TYR A 140 3.49 13.95 1.00
C TYR A 140 2.84 13.45 -0.29
N ASP A 141 3.43 12.45 -0.96
CA ASP A 141 2.91 11.91 -2.21
C ASP A 141 1.60 11.14 -2.02
N ASP A 142 1.45 10.43 -0.91
CA ASP A 142 0.20 9.83 -0.46
C ASP A 142 -0.88 10.90 -0.27
N ILE A 143 -0.65 11.87 0.62
CA ILE A 143 -1.68 12.86 1.00
C ILE A 143 -2.00 13.84 -0.14
N LYS A 144 -0.99 14.35 -0.83
CA LYS A 144 -1.14 15.42 -1.82
C LYS A 144 -1.30 14.89 -3.24
N ASN A 145 -0.55 13.86 -3.60
CA ASN A 145 -0.54 13.32 -4.96
C ASN A 145 -1.40 12.06 -5.12
N GLY A 146 -1.87 11.46 -4.02
CA GLY A 146 -2.78 10.32 -4.01
C GLY A 146 -2.14 9.02 -4.51
N VAL A 147 -0.85 8.83 -4.25
CA VAL A 147 -0.12 7.61 -4.61
C VAL A 147 0.21 6.86 -3.33
N ASP A 148 -0.25 5.63 -3.11
CA ASP A 148 0.07 4.91 -1.86
C ASP A 148 1.36 4.10 -1.97
N ASN A 149 1.57 3.44 -3.11
CA ASN A 149 2.71 2.54 -3.33
C ASN A 149 3.46 2.85 -4.61
N VAL A 150 4.73 2.45 -4.60
CA VAL A 150 5.64 2.55 -5.74
C VAL A 150 6.31 1.20 -5.91
N VAL A 151 6.33 0.73 -7.16
CA VAL A 151 7.12 -0.43 -7.56
C VAL A 151 8.11 -0.02 -8.64
N VAL A 152 9.38 -0.35 -8.43
CA VAL A 152 10.49 -0.01 -9.35
C VAL A 152 11.14 -1.31 -9.81
N ASP A 153 11.30 -1.49 -11.12
CA ASP A 153 12.14 -2.56 -11.66
C ASP A 153 13.61 -2.20 -11.44
N LYS A 154 14.33 -3.02 -10.65
CA LYS A 154 15.73 -2.75 -10.29
C LYS A 154 16.69 -2.87 -11.48
N GLU A 155 16.31 -3.60 -12.52
CA GLU A 155 17.12 -3.80 -13.73
C GLU A 155 17.03 -2.58 -14.65
N THR A 156 15.81 -2.13 -14.93
CA THR A 156 15.57 -1.07 -15.93
C THR A 156 15.51 0.33 -15.30
N GLY A 157 15.26 0.41 -14.00
CA GLY A 157 14.85 1.64 -13.32
C GLY A 157 13.47 2.13 -13.75
N GLY A 158 12.71 1.28 -14.45
CA GLY A 158 11.34 1.56 -14.82
C GLY A 158 10.47 1.66 -13.57
N ILE A 159 9.78 2.78 -13.42
CA ILE A 159 8.80 2.95 -12.35
C ILE A 159 7.46 2.54 -12.91
N ILE A 160 6.94 1.50 -12.29
CA ILE A 160 5.98 0.60 -12.91
C ILE A 160 4.57 1.15 -12.71
N CYS A 161 4.22 1.53 -11.48
CA CYS A 161 2.91 2.10 -11.18
C CYS A 161 2.84 2.76 -9.81
N ALA A 162 1.79 3.57 -9.67
CA ALA A 162 1.19 3.96 -8.40
C ALA A 162 -0.03 3.07 -8.14
N PHE A 163 -0.11 2.44 -6.96
CA PHE A 163 -1.35 1.77 -6.52
C PHE A 163 -2.14 2.71 -5.60
N ASP A 164 -3.40 2.96 -5.92
CA ASP A 164 -4.37 3.57 -5.01
C ASP A 164 -5.28 2.49 -4.42
N GLU A 165 -5.62 2.59 -3.14
CA GLU A 165 -6.45 1.64 -2.41
C GLU A 165 -7.93 2.03 -2.42
N VAL A 166 -8.81 1.07 -2.66
CA VAL A 166 -10.26 1.28 -2.46
C VAL A 166 -10.75 0.29 -1.41
N ALA A 167 -11.04 0.82 -0.22
CA ALA A 167 -11.76 0.06 0.80
C ALA A 167 -13.18 -0.20 0.30
N ASP A 168 -13.52 -1.48 0.17
CA ASP A 168 -14.76 -2.06 -0.36
C ASP A 168 -14.84 -2.10 -1.91
N ASN A 169 -15.02 -3.32 -2.44
CA ASN A 169 -15.23 -3.63 -3.86
C ASN A 169 -16.71 -3.48 -4.29
N THR A 170 -17.56 -2.96 -3.40
CA THR A 170 -18.99 -2.76 -3.61
C THR A 170 -19.41 -1.39 -3.08
N GLY A 171 -20.25 -0.68 -3.83
CA GLY A 171 -20.81 0.62 -3.44
C GLY A 171 -20.48 1.78 -4.38
N SER A 172 -21.15 2.93 -4.17
CA SER A 172 -20.96 4.14 -4.98
C SER A 172 -19.55 4.70 -4.87
N ARG A 173 -18.97 4.66 -3.66
CA ARG A 173 -17.61 5.15 -3.40
C ARG A 173 -16.53 4.40 -4.19
N PHE A 174 -16.70 3.09 -4.39
CA PHE A 174 -15.83 2.29 -5.26
C PHE A 174 -15.91 2.77 -6.70
N LYS A 175 -17.13 2.90 -7.23
CA LYS A 175 -17.36 3.34 -8.61
C LYS A 175 -16.87 4.77 -8.87
N GLU A 176 -17.06 5.67 -7.91
CA GLU A 176 -16.58 7.05 -7.99
C GLU A 176 -15.05 7.11 -8.02
N LYS A 177 -14.37 6.33 -7.16
CA LYS A 177 -12.91 6.29 -7.11
C LYS A 177 -12.31 5.56 -8.31
N GLU A 178 -12.93 4.46 -8.74
CA GLU A 178 -12.61 3.75 -9.99
C GLU A 178 -12.72 4.69 -11.18
N ALA A 179 -13.82 5.43 -11.33
CA ALA A 179 -14.00 6.39 -12.41
C ALA A 179 -12.95 7.51 -12.35
N ALA A 180 -12.70 8.10 -11.17
CA ALA A 180 -11.69 9.15 -11.02
C ALA A 180 -10.27 8.67 -11.41
N ILE A 181 -9.91 7.44 -11.03
CA ILE A 181 -8.59 6.85 -11.36
C ILE A 181 -8.52 6.50 -12.84
N LEU A 182 -9.51 5.79 -13.37
CA LEU A 182 -9.51 5.29 -14.75
C LEU A 182 -9.81 6.36 -15.81
N ASP A 183 -10.47 7.47 -15.46
CA ASP A 183 -10.84 8.53 -16.43
C ASP A 183 -10.06 9.84 -16.26
N GLU A 184 -9.85 10.33 -15.04
CA GLU A 184 -9.22 11.64 -14.84
C GLU A 184 -7.73 11.54 -14.56
N ARG A 185 -7.32 10.68 -13.62
CA ARG A 185 -5.90 10.55 -13.27
C ARG A 185 -5.08 9.98 -14.41
N ASN A 186 -5.58 8.98 -15.13
CA ASN A 186 -4.83 8.40 -16.26
C ASN A 186 -4.82 9.26 -17.54
N LYS A 187 -5.46 10.45 -17.56
CA LYS A 187 -5.23 11.42 -18.65
C LYS A 187 -3.86 12.09 -18.54
N ASN A 188 -3.44 12.45 -17.32
CA ASN A 188 -2.18 13.17 -17.07
C ASN A 188 -1.16 12.35 -16.28
N GLY A 189 -1.59 11.25 -15.67
CA GLY A 189 -0.82 10.40 -14.78
C GLY A 189 -0.61 11.05 -13.41
N ALA A 190 -0.25 10.22 -12.43
CA ALA A 190 0.19 10.70 -11.14
C ALA A 190 1.61 11.28 -11.22
N SER A 191 1.97 12.04 -10.18
CA SER A 191 3.32 12.54 -9.98
C SER A 191 3.82 12.11 -8.60
N LEU A 192 5.09 11.75 -8.53
CA LEU A 192 5.82 11.52 -7.30
C LEU A 192 6.84 12.63 -7.16
N LYS A 193 6.67 13.47 -6.13
CA LYS A 193 7.67 14.46 -5.76
C LYS A 193 8.90 13.75 -5.20
N TYR A 194 8.73 12.83 -4.27
CA TYR A 194 9.84 12.09 -3.66
C TYR A 194 10.05 10.76 -4.39
N GLY A 195 10.38 10.85 -5.67
CA GLY A 195 10.55 9.71 -6.55
C GLY A 195 11.92 9.06 -6.47
N ILE A 196 11.97 7.72 -6.55
CA ILE A 196 13.21 6.95 -6.57
C ILE A 196 13.27 6.10 -7.83
N ILE A 197 14.36 6.23 -8.58
CA ILE A 197 14.74 5.33 -9.67
C ILE A 197 15.95 4.52 -9.21
N GLN A 198 15.87 3.19 -9.32
CA GLN A 198 16.97 2.29 -9.01
C GLN A 198 17.43 1.57 -10.27
N LYS A 199 18.72 1.69 -10.63
CA LYS A 199 19.34 0.98 -11.75
C LYS A 199 20.56 0.23 -11.22
N GLY A 200 20.39 -1.04 -10.87
CA GLY A 200 21.38 -1.78 -10.10
C GLY A 200 21.66 -1.11 -8.75
N GLU A 201 22.92 -0.78 -8.49
CA GLU A 201 23.35 -0.07 -7.27
C GLU A 201 23.14 1.45 -7.34
N GLN A 202 22.84 2.00 -8.52
CA GLN A 202 22.63 3.43 -8.67
C GLN A 202 21.21 3.82 -8.25
N ILE A 203 21.12 4.71 -7.27
CA ILE A 203 19.86 5.30 -6.81
C ILE A 203 19.82 6.76 -7.25
N ILE A 204 18.74 7.12 -7.94
CA ILE A 204 18.50 8.48 -8.44
C ILE A 204 17.20 8.99 -7.82
N GLU A 205 17.32 10.04 -7.03
CA GLU A 205 16.21 10.79 -6.47
C GLU A 205 15.76 11.85 -7.47
N SER A 206 14.47 11.82 -7.84
CA SER A 206 13.94 12.81 -8.79
C SER A 206 12.42 12.89 -8.71
N GLU A 207 11.86 14.03 -9.12
CA GLU A 207 10.43 14.12 -9.38
C GLU A 207 10.08 13.26 -10.61
N ILE A 208 9.09 12.39 -10.48
CA ILE A 208 8.62 11.53 -11.57
C ILE A 208 7.19 11.94 -11.93
N LYS A 209 6.94 12.13 -13.21
CA LYS A 209 5.62 12.52 -13.74
C LYS A 209 5.05 11.48 -14.67
N ASN A 210 3.75 11.62 -14.90
CA ASN A 210 2.96 10.82 -15.83
C ASN A 210 2.98 9.33 -15.46
N ILE A 211 2.95 9.01 -14.17
CA ILE A 211 2.93 7.62 -13.68
C ILE A 211 1.51 7.06 -13.86
N PRO A 212 1.33 5.91 -14.52
CA PRO A 212 0.03 5.26 -14.56
C PRO A 212 -0.43 4.90 -13.14
N THR A 213 -1.66 5.27 -12.80
CA THR A 213 -2.25 4.93 -11.50
C THR A 213 -3.27 3.83 -11.71
N LEU A 214 -3.05 2.71 -11.02
CA LEU A 214 -3.97 1.59 -10.99
C LEU A 214 -4.53 1.49 -9.58
N TYR A 215 -5.72 0.91 -9.43
CA TYR A 215 -6.29 0.68 -8.13
C TYR A 215 -6.23 -0.79 -7.76
N LEU A 216 -6.02 -1.07 -6.47
CA LEU A 216 -6.17 -2.40 -5.90
C LEU A 216 -7.21 -2.31 -4.79
N CYS A 217 -8.16 -3.23 -4.79
CA CYS A 217 -9.16 -3.34 -3.75
C CYS A 217 -9.09 -4.73 -3.15
N LEU A 218 -9.46 -4.83 -1.87
CA LEU A 218 -9.55 -6.10 -1.17
C LEU A 218 -10.82 -6.08 -0.32
N SER A 219 -11.54 -7.20 -0.29
CA SER A 219 -12.70 -7.32 0.59
C SER A 219 -12.25 -7.30 2.06
N PRO A 220 -13.09 -6.86 3.01
CA PRO A 220 -12.78 -6.97 4.43
C PRO A 220 -12.42 -8.40 4.86
N GLU A 221 -13.09 -9.40 4.29
CA GLU A 221 -12.86 -10.82 4.56
C GLU A 221 -11.50 -11.28 4.05
N ASP A 222 -11.13 -10.93 2.82
CA ASP A 222 -9.82 -11.28 2.26
C ASP A 222 -8.69 -10.51 2.94
N LEU A 223 -8.94 -9.29 3.42
CA LEU A 223 -7.99 -8.54 4.25
C LEU A 223 -7.77 -9.28 5.58
N ASP A 224 -8.83 -9.57 6.33
CA ASP A 224 -8.71 -10.25 7.62
C ASP A 224 -8.01 -11.60 7.46
N ARG A 225 -8.36 -12.37 6.42
CA ARG A 225 -7.71 -13.64 6.10
C ARG A 225 -6.25 -13.47 5.69
N GLY A 226 -5.94 -12.43 4.90
CA GLY A 226 -4.58 -12.10 4.50
C GLY A 226 -3.69 -11.75 5.68
N MET A 227 -4.25 -11.08 6.70
CA MET A 227 -3.56 -10.80 7.95
C MET A 227 -3.37 -12.06 8.81
N GLU A 228 -4.34 -12.97 8.82
CA GLU A 228 -4.30 -14.22 9.59
C GLU A 228 -3.28 -15.21 9.04
N GLU A 229 -3.30 -15.42 7.72
CA GLU A 229 -2.44 -16.38 7.01
C GLU A 229 -1.08 -15.77 6.60
N LEU A 230 -0.76 -14.56 7.07
CA LEU A 230 0.51 -13.90 6.80
C LEU A 230 1.68 -14.63 7.48
N ILE A 231 2.68 -15.02 6.70
CA ILE A 231 3.95 -15.54 7.21
C ILE A 231 4.92 -14.36 7.41
N PRO A 232 5.36 -14.01 8.64
CA PRO A 232 6.19 -12.83 8.91
C PRO A 232 7.68 -13.00 8.55
N GLU A 233 8.01 -13.89 7.63
CA GLU A 233 9.36 -14.19 7.15
C GLU A 233 9.56 -13.70 5.69
N LEU A 234 10.73 -13.10 5.43
CA LEU A 234 11.12 -12.73 4.08
C LEU A 234 11.37 -14.01 3.24
N GLY A 235 10.86 -14.02 2.01
CA GLY A 235 11.07 -15.12 1.06
C GLY A 235 10.21 -16.37 1.29
N GLN A 236 9.32 -16.39 2.29
CA GLN A 236 8.36 -17.49 2.48
C GLN A 236 6.94 -16.95 2.41
N ALA A 237 6.09 -17.44 1.52
CA ALA A 237 4.70 -16.99 1.42
C ALA A 237 3.71 -18.14 1.63
N SER A 238 2.60 -17.88 2.31
CA SER A 238 1.50 -18.83 2.41
C SER A 238 0.79 -18.99 1.06
N GLU A 239 0.02 -20.07 0.93
CA GLU A 239 -0.81 -20.28 -0.26
C GLU A 239 -1.84 -19.17 -0.47
N PHE A 240 -2.33 -18.54 0.62
CA PHE A 240 -3.22 -17.39 0.50
C PHE A 240 -2.49 -16.13 0.05
N GLU A 241 -1.28 -15.87 0.54
CA GLU A 241 -0.45 -14.76 0.06
C GLU A 241 -0.13 -14.90 -1.45
N LYS A 242 0.16 -16.11 -1.93
CA LYS A 242 0.35 -16.41 -3.36
C LYS A 242 -0.92 -16.10 -4.16
N LYS A 243 -2.10 -16.50 -3.66
CA LYS A 243 -3.39 -16.19 -4.29
C LYS A 243 -3.70 -14.70 -4.30
N LEU A 244 -3.39 -13.97 -3.22
CA LEU A 244 -3.53 -12.51 -3.17
C LEU A 244 -2.65 -11.84 -4.21
N PHE A 245 -1.40 -12.28 -4.35
CA PHE A 245 -0.51 -11.76 -5.38
C PHE A 245 -1.06 -11.99 -6.80
N ASP A 246 -1.47 -13.22 -7.12
CA ASP A 246 -2.08 -13.56 -8.41
C ASP A 246 -3.34 -12.74 -8.68
N TYR A 247 -4.19 -12.54 -7.66
CA TYR A 247 -5.35 -11.67 -7.75
C TYR A 247 -4.96 -10.22 -8.08
N PHE A 248 -3.96 -9.65 -7.40
CA PHE A 248 -3.52 -8.29 -7.69
C PHE A 248 -2.95 -8.15 -9.10
N VAL A 249 -2.13 -9.11 -9.54
CA VAL A 249 -1.58 -9.15 -10.91
C VAL A 249 -2.72 -9.18 -11.94
N LYS A 250 -3.72 -10.04 -11.78
CA LYS A 250 -4.87 -10.13 -12.69
C LYS A 250 -5.70 -8.84 -12.71
N THR A 251 -5.91 -8.21 -11.55
CA THR A 251 -6.61 -6.92 -11.45
C THR A 251 -5.83 -5.80 -12.16
N ILE A 252 -4.49 -5.84 -12.11
CA ILE A 252 -3.62 -4.93 -12.85
C ILE A 252 -3.75 -5.16 -14.36
N GLU A 253 -3.65 -6.41 -14.83
CA GLU A 253 -3.77 -6.77 -16.25
C GLU A 253 -5.10 -6.30 -16.85
N ALA A 254 -6.20 -6.52 -16.11
CA ALA A 254 -7.52 -6.09 -16.52
C ALA A 254 -7.61 -4.56 -16.68
N GLN A 255 -7.04 -3.80 -15.75
CA GLN A 255 -7.03 -2.33 -15.83
C GLN A 255 -6.14 -1.81 -16.97
N ILE A 256 -4.95 -2.38 -17.18
CA ILE A 256 -4.08 -2.01 -18.31
C ILE A 256 -4.81 -2.26 -19.63
N SER A 257 -5.47 -3.41 -19.76
CA SER A 257 -6.27 -3.77 -20.94
C SER A 257 -7.40 -2.76 -21.16
N ALA A 258 -8.13 -2.40 -20.10
CA ALA A 258 -9.22 -1.42 -20.17
C ALA A 258 -8.72 -0.02 -20.58
N LEU A 259 -7.58 0.43 -20.02
CA LEU A 259 -6.97 1.72 -20.36
C LEU A 259 -6.53 1.75 -21.83
N ASN A 260 -5.92 0.67 -22.34
CA ASN A 260 -5.49 0.57 -23.74
C ASN A 260 -6.66 0.63 -24.72
N LEU A 261 -7.85 0.12 -24.35
CA LEU A 261 -9.05 0.17 -25.18
C LEU A 261 -9.67 1.58 -25.28
N LYS A 262 -9.43 2.49 -24.32
CA LYS A 262 -10.01 3.85 -24.33
C LYS A 262 -9.43 4.76 -25.42
N GLY A 263 -8.25 4.45 -25.96
CA GLY A 263 -7.66 5.10 -27.15
C GLY A 263 -7.19 6.57 -27.00
N ASN A 264 -7.44 7.22 -25.86
CA ASN A 264 -7.15 8.64 -25.61
C ASN A 264 -6.08 8.91 -24.53
N LEU A 265 -5.25 7.90 -24.24
CA LEU A 265 -4.18 8.03 -23.24
C LEU A 265 -3.08 8.97 -23.72
N ASN A 266 -2.50 9.71 -22.78
CA ASN A 266 -1.27 10.46 -23.03
C ASN A 266 -0.15 9.51 -23.53
N PRO A 267 0.61 9.87 -24.59
CA PRO A 267 1.65 9.00 -25.14
C PRO A 267 2.72 8.55 -24.13
N LEU A 268 3.06 9.39 -23.15
CA LEU A 268 4.01 9.04 -22.08
C LEU A 268 3.42 8.00 -21.13
N ILE A 269 2.13 8.11 -20.80
CA ILE A 269 1.43 7.11 -19.96
C ILE A 269 1.32 5.80 -20.72
N LYS A 270 0.96 5.83 -22.00
CA LYS A 270 0.90 4.63 -22.85
C LYS A 270 2.25 3.93 -22.90
N LYS A 271 3.33 4.67 -23.15
CA LYS A 271 4.70 4.12 -23.14
C LYS A 271 5.03 3.44 -21.80
N ARG A 272 4.70 4.08 -20.68
CA ARG A 272 4.92 3.48 -19.34
C ARG A 272 4.05 2.24 -19.10
N LEU A 273 2.81 2.21 -19.60
CA LEU A 273 1.97 1.01 -19.53
C LEU A 273 2.56 -0.14 -20.34
N ASP A 274 3.11 0.14 -21.53
CA ASP A 274 3.79 -0.87 -22.35
C ASP A 274 5.06 -1.42 -21.63
N GLU A 275 5.84 -0.54 -21.00
CA GLU A 275 6.98 -0.92 -20.14
C GLU A 275 6.53 -1.73 -18.91
N PHE A 276 5.37 -1.39 -18.33
CA PHE A 276 4.79 -2.15 -17.22
C PHE A 276 4.37 -3.54 -17.68
N VAL A 277 3.71 -3.73 -18.82
CA VAL A 277 3.33 -5.08 -19.29
C VAL A 277 4.53 -6.02 -19.29
N THR A 278 5.69 -5.55 -19.77
CA THR A 278 6.95 -6.33 -19.74
C THR A 278 7.38 -6.66 -18.31
N SER A 279 7.29 -5.68 -17.40
CA SER A 279 7.63 -5.87 -15.99
C SER A 279 6.67 -6.84 -15.29
N LEU A 280 5.39 -6.84 -15.67
CA LEU A 280 4.36 -7.70 -15.10
C LEU A 280 4.55 -9.16 -15.53
N ASP A 281 4.95 -9.41 -16.77
CA ASP A 281 5.35 -10.73 -17.24
C ASP A 281 6.56 -11.27 -16.46
N LYS A 282 7.54 -10.41 -16.19
CA LYS A 282 8.69 -10.73 -15.33
C LYS A 282 8.24 -11.04 -13.89
N MET A 283 7.35 -10.25 -13.30
CA MET A 283 6.78 -10.52 -11.97
C MET A 283 6.09 -11.90 -11.89
N LYS A 284 5.28 -12.26 -12.90
CA LYS A 284 4.64 -13.58 -12.98
C LYS A 284 5.67 -14.71 -13.06
N GLY A 285 6.71 -14.54 -13.88
CA GLY A 285 7.79 -15.52 -14.01
C GLY A 285 8.55 -15.74 -12.70
N ILE A 286 8.84 -14.68 -11.95
CA ILE A 286 9.49 -14.79 -10.63
C ILE A 286 8.58 -15.52 -9.64
N ALA A 287 7.32 -15.11 -9.55
CA ALA A 287 6.37 -15.71 -8.61
C ALA A 287 6.18 -17.21 -8.87
N ALA A 288 6.11 -17.64 -10.13
CA ALA A 288 6.01 -19.06 -10.50
C ALA A 288 7.23 -19.88 -10.06
N ASN A 289 8.43 -19.29 -10.02
CA ASN A 289 9.67 -19.96 -9.59
C ASN A 289 9.85 -19.97 -8.06
N ASN A 290 9.17 -19.07 -7.35
CA ASN A 290 9.18 -18.99 -5.88
C ASN A 290 8.06 -19.83 -5.24
N CYS A 291 7.21 -20.50 -6.03
CA CYS A 291 6.07 -21.27 -5.57
C CYS A 291 6.35 -22.76 -5.41
#